data_AF-A0A949YTZ1-F1
#
_entry.id   AF-A0A949YTZ1-F1
#
_cell.length_a   1.000
_cell.length_b   1.000
_cell.length_c   1.000
_cell.angle_alpha   90.00
_cell.angle_beta   90.00
_cell.angle_gamma   90.00
#
_symmetry.space_group_name_H-M   'P 1'
#
loop_
_entity.id
_entity.type
_entity.pdbx_description
1 polymer ?
#
loop_
_entity_poly.entity_id
_entity_poly.type
_entity_poly.pdbx_seq_one_letter_code
_entity_poly.pdbx_strand_id
1 'polypeptide(L)'
;MVPLGRALTLVIAVSLARHAVVHWGHWLSIFVYPALTSGFDILESSFSALGSVGSLAYSQMNAIHVIQIASLSGTSGIVFIVNLFASIWAIAWYQGSLEGQFRRSYAAAGTVVLVVLAFD
;
A
#
# COMPACT_ATOMS: atom_id res chain seq x y z
N MET A 1 18.31 -0.22 15.36
CA MET A 1 17.41 0.44 16.33
C MET A 1 16.52 1.47 15.63
N VAL A 2 15.61 1.03 14.74
CA VAL A 2 14.59 1.90 14.10
C VAL A 2 13.16 1.36 14.32
N PRO A 3 12.72 1.01 15.55
CA PRO A 3 11.34 0.55 15.74
C PRO A 3 10.35 1.72 15.88
N LEU A 4 10.75 2.83 16.51
CA LEU A 4 9.81 3.88 16.90
C LEU A 4 9.36 4.76 15.72
N GLY A 5 10.28 5.15 14.84
CA GLY A 5 9.96 5.97 13.66
C GLY A 5 9.01 5.25 12.71
N ARG A 6 9.31 3.99 12.38
CA ARG A 6 8.43 3.13 11.57
C ARG A 6 7.06 2.94 12.22
N ALA A 7 7.00 2.74 13.54
CA ALA A 7 5.73 2.62 14.25
C ALA A 7 4.89 3.91 14.16
N LEU A 8 5.50 5.08 14.34
CA LEU A 8 4.81 6.37 14.19
C LEU A 8 4.28 6.57 12.76
N THR A 9 5.11 6.28 11.76
CA THR A 9 4.71 6.33 10.35
C THR A 9 3.49 5.47 10.08
N LEU A 10 3.47 4.24 10.58
CA LEU A 10 2.35 3.32 10.41
C LEU A 10 1.10 3.81 11.16
N VAL A 11 1.24 4.27 12.40
CA VAL A 11 0.11 4.81 13.18
C VAL A 11 -0.53 6.00 12.47
N ILE A 12 0.28 6.92 11.95
CA ILE A 12 -0.19 8.07 11.17
C ILE A 12 -0.89 7.58 9.90
N ALA A 13 -0.23 6.75 9.09
CA ALA A 13 -0.76 6.26 7.83
C ALA A 13 -2.10 5.53 8.00
N VAL A 14 -2.19 4.63 8.98
CA VAL A 14 -3.41 3.86 9.27
C VAL A 14 -4.51 4.77 9.82
N SER A 15 -4.20 5.71 10.71
CA SER A 15 -5.21 6.60 11.30
C SER A 15 -5.84 7.52 10.25
N LEU A 16 -5.02 8.12 9.37
CA LEU A 16 -5.51 8.95 8.26
C LEU A 16 -6.29 8.11 7.23
N ALA A 17 -5.79 6.93 6.87
CA ALA A 17 -6.51 6.05 5.95
C ALA A 17 -7.85 5.62 6.52
N ARG A 18 -7.92 5.26 7.81
CA ARG A 18 -9.19 4.93 8.49
C ARG A 18 -10.13 6.12 8.49
N HIS A 19 -9.65 7.32 8.81
CA HIS A 19 -10.47 8.52 8.79
C HIS A 19 -11.06 8.78 7.39
N ALA A 20 -10.25 8.66 6.33
CA ALA A 20 -10.71 8.80 4.96
C ALA A 20 -11.76 7.74 4.58
N VAL A 21 -11.53 6.48 4.92
CA VAL A 21 -12.48 5.37 4.63
C VAL A 21 -13.83 5.58 5.33
N VAL A 22 -13.82 6.04 6.58
CA VAL A 22 -15.04 6.23 7.38
C VAL A 22 -15.81 7.50 6.99
N HIS A 23 -15.12 8.59 6.67
CA HIS A 23 -15.76 9.90 6.52
C HIS A 23 -15.95 10.38 5.07
N TRP A 24 -15.12 9.95 4.11
CA TRP A 24 -15.19 10.49 2.75
C TRP A 24 -16.24 9.81 1.88
N GLY A 25 -16.64 8.58 2.20
CA GLY A 25 -17.63 7.82 1.42
C GLY A 25 -17.23 7.58 -0.05
N HIS A 26 -15.97 7.84 -0.41
CA HIS A 26 -15.49 7.85 -1.79
C HIS A 26 -14.45 6.76 -2.02
N TRP A 27 -14.45 6.18 -3.24
CA TRP A 27 -13.56 5.08 -3.61
C TRP A 27 -12.07 5.45 -3.61
N LEU A 28 -11.76 6.75 -3.71
CA LEU A 28 -10.39 7.26 -3.61
C LEU A 28 -9.74 7.01 -2.23
N SER A 29 -10.53 6.65 -1.20
CA SER A 29 -10.01 6.31 0.12
C SER A 29 -9.01 5.14 0.11
N ILE A 30 -9.09 4.24 -0.89
CA ILE A 30 -8.13 3.15 -1.11
C ILE A 30 -6.70 3.66 -1.31
N PHE A 31 -6.53 4.83 -1.91
CA PHE A 31 -5.20 5.35 -2.22
C PHE A 31 -4.52 6.04 -1.05
N VAL A 32 -5.24 6.37 0.01
CA VAL A 32 -4.70 7.17 1.12
C VAL A 32 -3.57 6.42 1.83
N TYR A 33 -3.78 5.14 2.17
CA TYR A 33 -2.76 4.32 2.82
C TYR A 33 -1.51 4.10 1.96
N PRO A 34 -1.60 3.62 0.69
CA PRO A 34 -0.43 3.43 -0.15
C PRO A 34 0.27 4.74 -0.52
N ALA A 35 -0.45 5.84 -0.70
CA ALA A 35 0.17 7.15 -0.96
C ALA A 35 0.99 7.64 0.23
N LEU A 36 0.45 7.54 1.46
CA LEU A 36 1.17 7.94 2.67
C LEU A 36 2.41 7.08 2.88
N THR A 37 2.28 5.75 2.87
CA THR A 37 3.40 4.84 3.11
C THR A 37 4.51 4.99 2.07
N SER A 38 4.18 5.18 0.80
CA SER A 38 5.17 5.41 -0.26
C SER A 38 5.80 6.80 -0.19
N GLY A 39 5.02 7.82 0.18
CA GLY A 39 5.56 9.15 0.46
C GLY A 39 6.56 9.13 1.60
N PHE A 40 6.27 8.39 2.67
CA PHE A 40 7.22 8.20 3.77
C PHE A 40 8.47 7.40 3.34
N ASP A 41 8.35 6.39 2.47
CA ASP A 41 9.51 5.66 1.91
C ASP A 41 10.41 6.59 1.08
N ILE A 42 9.84 7.53 0.32
CA ILE A 42 10.58 8.56 -0.41
C ILE A 42 11.29 9.50 0.56
N LEU A 43 10.61 9.98 1.61
CA LEU A 43 11.22 10.84 2.61
C LEU A 43 12.36 10.13 3.35
N GLU A 44 12.12 8.90 3.82
CA GLU A 44 13.12 8.10 4.53
C GLU A 44 14.35 7.84 3.65
N SER A 45 14.15 7.45 2.39
CA SER A 45 15.26 7.22 1.45
C SER A 45 16.01 8.49 1.07
N SER A 46 15.35 9.65 1.06
CA SER A 46 15.99 10.94 0.75
C SER A 46 16.86 11.47 1.91
N PHE A 47 16.50 11.16 3.16
CA PHE A 47 17.25 11.61 4.35
C PHE A 47 18.21 10.55 4.91
N SER A 48 18.10 9.30 4.48
CA SER A 48 18.94 8.20 4.94
C SER A 48 20.24 8.11 4.14
N ALA A 49 21.38 8.09 4.82
CA ALA A 49 22.68 7.79 4.20
C ALA A 49 22.75 6.37 3.61
N LEU A 50 21.87 5.46 4.06
CA LEU A 50 21.74 4.10 3.55
C LEU A 50 20.68 3.99 2.43
N GLY A 51 20.03 5.09 2.03
CA GLY A 51 18.94 5.08 1.05
C GLY A 51 17.73 4.27 1.53
N SER A 52 17.20 3.39 0.67
CA SER A 52 15.99 2.59 0.93
C SER A 52 16.23 1.29 1.69
N VAL A 53 17.37 1.14 2.39
CA VAL A 53 17.68 -0.07 3.18
C VAL A 53 16.56 -0.40 4.17
N GLY A 54 16.07 -1.65 4.10
CA GLY A 54 14.94 -2.13 4.90
C GLY A 54 13.56 -1.69 4.41
N SER A 55 13.46 -1.18 3.17
CA SER A 55 12.19 -0.91 2.50
C SER A 55 11.41 -2.20 2.23
N LEU A 56 10.07 -2.10 2.27
CA LEU A 56 9.17 -3.20 1.95
C LEU A 56 9.35 -3.68 0.50
N ALA A 57 9.84 -2.83 -0.39
CA ALA A 57 10.14 -3.17 -1.78
C ALA A 57 11.04 -4.39 -1.93
N TYR A 58 12.00 -4.58 -1.02
CA TYR A 58 12.94 -5.71 -1.06
C TYR A 58 12.26 -7.07 -0.83
N SER A 59 11.08 -7.10 -0.20
CA SER A 59 10.30 -8.34 -0.08
C SER A 59 9.79 -8.85 -1.42
N GLN A 60 9.74 -7.99 -2.44
CA GLN A 60 9.23 -8.30 -3.78
C GLN A 60 10.34 -8.55 -4.80
N MET A 61 11.59 -8.78 -4.35
CA MET A 61 12.73 -8.96 -5.27
C MET A 61 12.59 -10.14 -6.23
N ASN A 62 11.88 -11.19 -5.82
CA ASN A 62 11.68 -12.40 -6.62
C ASN A 62 10.42 -12.33 -7.51
N ALA A 63 9.58 -11.30 -7.34
CA ALA A 63 8.36 -11.13 -8.12
C ALA A 63 8.68 -10.33 -9.39
N ILE A 64 8.97 -11.04 -10.49
CA ILE A 64 9.54 -10.45 -11.70
C ILE A 64 8.67 -9.34 -12.31
N HIS A 65 7.35 -9.47 -12.21
CA HIS A 65 6.41 -8.47 -12.71
C HIS A 65 6.34 -7.23 -11.82
N VAL A 66 6.45 -7.42 -10.50
CA VAL A 66 6.40 -6.33 -9.52
C VAL A 66 7.68 -5.51 -9.57
N ILE A 67 8.84 -6.17 -9.71
CA ILE A 67 10.11 -5.46 -9.74
C ILE A 67 10.26 -4.56 -10.98
N GLN A 68 9.54 -4.83 -12.08
CA GLN A 68 9.52 -3.93 -13.24
C GLN A 68 9.00 -2.53 -12.90
N ILE A 69 8.13 -2.41 -11.89
CA ILE A 69 7.57 -1.14 -11.44
C ILE A 69 8.67 -0.21 -10.90
N ALA A 70 9.75 -0.79 -10.37
CA ALA A 70 10.91 -0.02 -9.94
C ALA A 70 11.56 0.78 -11.08
N SER A 71 11.45 0.33 -12.33
CA SER A 71 11.98 1.07 -13.48
C SER A 71 11.25 2.41 -13.72
N LEU A 72 9.97 2.51 -13.32
CA LEU A 72 9.15 3.70 -13.52
C LEU A 72 9.20 4.67 -12.34
N SER A 73 9.30 4.14 -11.12
CA SER A 73 9.07 4.91 -9.89
C SER A 73 10.00 4.55 -8.73
N GLY A 74 10.98 3.68 -8.95
CA GLY A 74 11.89 3.19 -7.92
C GLY A 74 11.22 2.28 -6.88
N THR A 75 11.88 2.09 -5.75
CA THR A 75 11.41 1.20 -4.67
C THR A 75 10.07 1.66 -4.07
N SER A 76 9.83 2.97 -4.01
CA SER A 76 8.59 3.53 -3.48
C SER A 76 7.36 3.18 -4.32
N GLY A 77 7.53 2.96 -5.63
CA GLY A 77 6.47 2.43 -6.50
C GLY A 77 6.05 1.01 -6.15
N ILE A 78 7.02 0.17 -5.81
CA ILE A 78 6.74 -1.19 -5.33
C ILE A 78 6.01 -1.10 -3.98
N VAL A 79 6.48 -0.26 -3.06
CA VAL A 79 5.82 -0.01 -1.76
C VAL A 79 4.37 0.43 -1.97
N PHE A 80 4.12 1.28 -2.96
CA PHE A 80 2.77 1.75 -3.30
C PHE A 80 1.86 0.60 -3.72
N ILE A 81 2.30 -0.23 -4.67
CA ILE A 81 1.47 -1.31 -5.23
C ILE A 81 1.19 -2.39 -4.19
N VAL A 82 2.18 -2.75 -3.37
CA VAL A 82 1.98 -3.74 -2.31
C VAL A 82 1.03 -3.21 -1.23
N ASN A 83 1.16 -1.94 -0.83
CA ASN A 83 0.24 -1.36 0.14
C ASN A 83 -1.14 -1.06 -0.46
N LEU A 84 -1.23 -0.83 -1.78
CA LEU A 84 -2.50 -0.66 -2.48
C LEU A 84 -3.28 -1.96 -2.43
N PHE A 85 -2.61 -3.09 -2.67
CA PHE A 85 -3.18 -4.41 -2.50
C PHE A 85 -3.77 -4.60 -1.10
N ALA A 86 -2.96 -4.33 -0.06
CA ALA A 86 -3.39 -4.45 1.33
C ALA A 86 -4.58 -3.53 1.66
N SER A 87 -4.58 -2.30 1.15
CA SER A 87 -5.65 -1.34 1.38
C SER A 87 -6.98 -1.77 0.74
N ILE A 88 -6.94 -2.28 -0.50
CA ILE A 88 -8.12 -2.81 -1.19
C ILE A 88 -8.74 -3.93 -0.37
N TRP A 89 -7.94 -4.88 0.11
CA TRP A 89 -8.43 -6.00 0.91
C TRP A 89 -8.97 -5.57 2.27
N ALA A 90 -8.29 -4.66 2.96
CA ALA A 90 -8.74 -4.14 4.25
C ALA A 90 -10.09 -3.43 4.13
N ILE A 91 -10.27 -2.61 3.10
CA ILE A 91 -11.53 -1.90 2.84
C ILE A 91 -12.63 -2.86 2.39
N ALA A 92 -12.30 -3.81 1.50
CA ALA A 92 -13.25 -4.83 1.06
C ALA A 92 -13.75 -5.69 2.22
N TRP A 93 -12.86 -6.03 3.17
CA TRP A 93 -13.22 -6.75 4.39
C TRP A 93 -14.10 -5.90 5.31
N TYR A 94 -13.72 -4.63 5.54
CA TYR A 94 -14.46 -3.70 6.40
C TYR A 94 -15.87 -3.41 5.86
N GLN A 95 -16.02 -3.17 4.56
CA GLN A 95 -17.32 -2.89 3.93
C GLN A 95 -18.11 -4.16 3.62
N GLY A 96 -17.44 -5.29 3.43
CA GLY A 96 -18.07 -6.59 3.27
C GLY A 96 -18.85 -7.04 4.51
N SER A 97 -18.52 -6.51 5.70
CA SER A 97 -19.32 -6.69 6.91
C SER A 97 -20.51 -5.72 7.01
N LEU A 98 -20.64 -4.74 6.11
CA LEU A 98 -21.63 -3.66 6.17
C LEU A 98 -22.69 -3.74 5.06
N GLU A 99 -22.36 -4.05 3.79
CA GLU A 99 -23.38 -4.19 2.72
C GLU A 99 -22.88 -4.88 1.43
N GLY A 100 -23.71 -5.75 0.83
CA GLY A 100 -23.30 -6.76 -0.16
C GLY A 100 -23.02 -6.33 -1.61
N GLN A 101 -23.38 -5.11 -2.04
CA GLN A 101 -23.17 -4.63 -3.42
C GLN A 101 -21.78 -4.01 -3.65
N PHE A 102 -21.22 -3.38 -2.63
CA PHE A 102 -19.89 -2.73 -2.69
C PHE A 102 -18.71 -3.73 -2.75
N ARG A 103 -18.99 -5.01 -2.46
CA ARG A 103 -18.04 -6.12 -2.45
C ARG A 103 -17.44 -6.43 -3.83
N ARG A 104 -18.17 -6.20 -4.93
CA ARG A 104 -17.75 -6.66 -6.27
C ARG A 104 -16.65 -5.81 -6.91
N SER A 105 -16.71 -4.48 -6.77
CA SER A 105 -15.75 -3.58 -7.41
C SER A 105 -14.37 -3.63 -6.76
N TYR A 106 -14.31 -3.76 -5.43
CA TYR A 106 -13.06 -3.88 -4.68
C TYR A 106 -12.48 -5.29 -4.75
N ALA A 107 -13.34 -6.33 -4.73
CA ALA A 107 -12.89 -7.69 -4.99
C ALA A 107 -12.26 -7.80 -6.38
N ALA A 108 -12.84 -7.17 -7.42
CA ALA A 108 -12.29 -7.13 -8.77
C ALA A 108 -10.89 -6.49 -8.80
N ALA A 109 -10.72 -5.31 -8.19
CA ALA A 109 -9.42 -4.63 -8.10
C ALA A 109 -8.38 -5.47 -7.31
N GLY A 110 -8.82 -6.10 -6.21
CA GLY A 110 -8.00 -7.00 -5.41
C GLY A 110 -7.58 -8.26 -6.16
N THR A 111 -8.48 -8.85 -6.97
CA THR A 111 -8.13 -9.97 -7.86
C THR A 111 -7.17 -9.55 -8.97
N VAL A 112 -7.32 -8.37 -9.56
CA VAL A 112 -6.38 -7.90 -10.59
C VAL A 112 -4.98 -7.77 -10.00
N VAL A 113 -4.86 -7.21 -8.81
CA VAL A 113 -3.56 -7.12 -8.13
C VAL A 113 -3.05 -8.50 -7.69
N LEU A 114 -3.92 -9.41 -7.18
CA LEU A 114 -3.52 -10.79 -6.91
C LEU A 114 -3.04 -11.53 -8.16
N VAL A 115 -3.70 -11.35 -9.30
CA VAL A 115 -3.29 -11.96 -10.57
C VAL A 115 -1.94 -11.41 -10.98
N VAL A 116 -1.71 -10.09 -10.88
CA VAL A 116 -0.41 -9.49 -11.16
C VAL A 116 0.69 -9.97 -10.20
N LEU A 117 0.35 -10.29 -8.95
CA LEU A 117 1.26 -10.84 -7.95
C LEU A 117 1.46 -12.37 -8.04
N ALA A 118 0.50 -13.12 -8.59
CA ALA A 118 0.49 -14.58 -8.61
C ALA A 118 1.06 -15.18 -9.91
N PHE A 119 1.14 -14.37 -10.98
CA PHE A 119 1.96 -14.72 -12.13
C PHE A 119 3.41 -14.36 -11.79
N ASP A 120 4.09 -15.25 -11.08
CA ASP A 120 5.56 -15.34 -11.05
C ASP A 120 6.06 -16.01 -12.33
#